data_AF-A0A0A9AUM8-F1
#
_entry.id   AF-A0A0A9AUM8-F1
#
_cell.length_a   1.000
_cell.length_b   1.000
_cell.length_c   1.000
_cell.angle_alpha   90.00
_cell.angle_beta   90.00
_cell.angle_gamma   90.00
#
_symmetry.space_group_name_H-M   'P 1'
#
loop_
_entity.id
_entity.type
_entity.pdbx_description
1 polymer ?
#
loop_
_entity_poly.entity_id
_entity_poly.type
_entity_poly.pdbx_seq_one_letter_code
_entity_poly.pdbx_strand_id
1 'polypeptide(L)'
;MAAAGDSGGGLVCVTGGSGFIGSWLVRRLLDRGYTVHATVRNLQDEGETKPLQALDGAGTRLRLFQMDLLDPASVRPAVEGARGVFHLASPMTLQAQDPEAISETTILTRFCFDAQVLNPCIVKF
;
A
#
# COMPACT_ATOMS: atom_id res chain seq x y z
N MET A 1 16.26 22.62 -17.73
CA MET A 1 16.70 21.22 -17.56
C MET A 1 15.49 20.43 -17.06
N ALA A 2 15.18 19.32 -17.72
CA ALA A 2 13.83 18.75 -17.88
C ALA A 2 13.21 18.08 -16.64
N ALA A 3 11.89 17.96 -16.63
CA ALA A 3 11.21 16.77 -16.13
C ALA A 3 10.04 16.46 -17.08
N ALA A 4 10.01 15.21 -17.55
CA ALA A 4 9.25 14.72 -18.68
C ALA A 4 7.73 14.74 -18.46
N GLY A 5 6.98 14.81 -19.57
CA GLY A 5 5.53 14.70 -19.56
C GLY A 5 5.05 13.40 -18.92
N ASP A 6 4.15 13.55 -17.95
CA ASP A 6 3.47 12.46 -17.26
C ASP A 6 2.36 11.92 -18.15
N SER A 7 2.68 10.93 -18.98
CA SER A 7 1.72 10.22 -19.83
C SER A 7 1.19 8.92 -19.17
N GLY A 8 1.27 8.79 -17.84
CA GLY A 8 0.70 7.69 -17.06
C GLY A 8 0.04 8.21 -15.79
N GLY A 9 -0.92 7.49 -15.21
CA GLY A 9 -1.46 7.89 -13.91
C GLY A 9 -0.32 7.95 -12.88
N GLY A 10 -0.11 9.07 -12.21
CA GLY A 10 1.02 9.24 -11.28
C GLY A 10 1.16 8.14 -10.22
N LEU A 11 2.28 8.11 -9.50
CA LEU A 11 2.57 7.06 -8.52
C LEU A 11 1.61 7.09 -7.32
N VAL A 12 1.06 5.93 -6.93
CA VAL A 12 0.24 5.75 -5.72
C VAL A 12 0.73 4.57 -4.88
N CYS A 13 0.55 4.66 -3.57
CA CYS A 13 0.87 3.57 -2.64
C CYS A 13 -0.42 2.90 -2.15
N VAL A 14 -0.42 1.57 -2.03
CA VAL A 14 -1.50 0.78 -1.46
C VAL A 14 -0.91 -0.09 -0.35
N THR A 15 -1.29 0.15 0.89
CA THR A 15 -0.87 -0.72 1.99
C THR A 15 -1.82 -1.91 2.11
N GLY A 16 -1.30 -3.12 2.37
CA GLY A 16 -2.12 -4.32 2.41
C GLY A 16 -2.57 -4.77 1.01
N GLY A 17 -1.70 -4.60 0.01
CA GLY A 17 -1.98 -4.91 -1.38
C GLY A 17 -2.27 -6.39 -1.65
N SER A 18 -1.72 -7.30 -0.85
CA SER A 18 -2.01 -8.74 -0.92
C SER A 18 -3.39 -9.13 -0.38
N GLY A 19 -4.09 -8.21 0.31
CA GLY A 19 -5.40 -8.47 0.91
C GLY A 19 -6.51 -8.64 -0.12
N PHE A 20 -7.67 -9.10 0.36
CA PHE A 20 -8.85 -9.32 -0.48
C PHE A 20 -9.24 -8.05 -1.25
N ILE A 21 -9.40 -6.91 -0.58
CA ILE A 21 -9.75 -5.64 -1.24
C ILE A 21 -8.51 -5.02 -1.94
N GLY A 22 -7.33 -5.14 -1.32
CA GLY A 22 -6.09 -4.55 -1.81
C GLY A 22 -5.72 -5.04 -3.20
N SER A 23 -5.82 -6.35 -3.45
CA SER A 23 -5.45 -6.96 -4.72
C SER A 23 -6.32 -6.45 -5.89
N TRP A 24 -7.62 -6.31 -5.66
CA TRP A 24 -8.55 -5.71 -6.63
C TRP A 24 -8.28 -4.22 -6.87
N LEU A 25 -7.94 -3.46 -5.81
CA LEU A 25 -7.59 -2.06 -5.96
C LEU A 25 -6.31 -1.89 -6.79
N VAL A 26 -5.26 -2.66 -6.49
CA VAL A 26 -4.00 -2.66 -7.26
C VAL A 26 -4.28 -2.95 -8.73
N ARG A 27 -5.06 -3.99 -9.03
CA ARG A 27 -5.50 -4.29 -10.41
C ARG A 27 -6.17 -3.10 -11.07
N ARG A 28 -7.15 -2.48 -10.43
CA ARG A 28 -7.92 -1.36 -10.99
C ARG A 28 -7.10 -0.09 -11.17
N LEU A 29 -6.04 0.10 -10.40
CA LEU A 29 -5.08 1.19 -10.56
C LEU A 29 -4.15 0.92 -11.75
N LEU A 30 -3.62 -0.30 -11.86
CA LEU A 30 -2.81 -0.72 -13.01
C LEU A 30 -3.59 -0.64 -14.32
N ASP A 31 -4.86 -1.05 -14.35
CA ASP A 31 -5.75 -0.93 -15.51
C ASP A 31 -5.94 0.52 -15.97
N ARG A 32 -5.94 1.46 -15.02
CA ARG A 32 -6.05 2.90 -15.29
C ARG A 32 -4.72 3.56 -15.66
N GLY A 33 -3.65 2.77 -15.77
CA GLY A 33 -2.34 3.25 -16.14
C GLY A 33 -1.56 3.89 -15.00
N TYR A 34 -1.95 3.68 -13.74
CA TYR A 34 -1.20 4.17 -12.59
C TYR A 34 0.04 3.32 -12.32
N THR A 35 1.11 3.94 -11.84
CA THR A 35 2.20 3.22 -11.15
C THR A 35 1.80 2.97 -9.71
N VAL A 36 1.97 1.74 -9.23
CA VAL A 36 1.51 1.29 -7.91
C VAL A 36 2.67 0.75 -7.10
N HIS A 37 2.86 1.31 -5.91
CA HIS A 37 3.60 0.68 -4.83
C HIS A 37 2.61 -0.09 -3.98
N ALA A 38 2.71 -1.42 -3.90
CA ALA A 38 1.85 -2.24 -3.06
C ALA A 38 2.67 -2.84 -1.92
N THR A 39 2.12 -2.83 -0.71
CA THR A 39 2.79 -3.47 0.44
C THR A 39 2.23 -4.85 0.72
N VAL A 40 3.13 -5.77 1.05
CA VAL A 40 2.83 -7.14 1.47
C VAL A 40 3.51 -7.38 2.81
N ARG A 41 3.05 -8.38 3.57
CA ARG A 41 3.66 -8.68 4.88
C ARG A 41 5.01 -9.38 4.70
N ASN A 42 5.11 -10.28 3.73
CA ASN A 42 6.34 -10.99 3.44
C ASN A 42 6.57 -11.07 1.92
N LEU A 43 7.69 -10.50 1.45
CA LEU A 43 8.05 -10.58 0.02
C LEU A 43 8.43 -12.00 -0.42
N GLN A 44 8.77 -12.88 0.51
CA GLN A 44 9.08 -14.29 0.24
C GLN A 44 7.83 -15.16 0.22
N ASP A 45 6.66 -14.64 0.62
CA ASP A 45 5.41 -15.36 0.52
C ASP A 45 4.87 -15.29 -0.90
N GLU A 46 5.03 -16.38 -1.63
CA GLU A 46 4.53 -16.51 -3.00
C GLU A 46 3.00 -16.42 -3.09
N GLY A 47 2.28 -16.76 -2.02
CA GLY A 47 0.82 -16.61 -1.93
C GLY A 47 0.39 -15.15 -1.90
N GLU A 48 1.19 -14.26 -1.31
CA GLU A 48 0.94 -12.81 -1.32
C GLU A 48 1.42 -12.15 -2.61
N THR A 49 2.58 -12.57 -3.13
CA THR A 49 3.29 -11.85 -4.19
C THR A 49 2.91 -12.29 -5.60
N LYS A 50 2.73 -13.59 -5.87
CA LYS A 50 2.41 -14.09 -7.22
C LYS A 50 1.09 -13.53 -7.77
N PRO A 51 -0.02 -13.45 -6.99
CA PRO A 51 -1.27 -12.91 -7.51
C PRO A 51 -1.14 -11.46 -7.99
N LEU A 52 -0.32 -10.65 -7.30
CA LEU A 52 -0.09 -9.26 -7.66
C LEU A 52 0.84 -9.12 -8.87
N GLN A 53 1.90 -9.94 -8.93
CA GLN A 53 2.82 -9.97 -10.06
C GLN A 53 2.18 -10.49 -11.35
N ALA A 54 1.15 -11.33 -11.25
CA ALA A 54 0.39 -11.85 -12.39
C ALA A 54 -0.61 -10.84 -12.98
N LEU A 55 -0.76 -9.64 -12.40
CA LEU A 55 -1.66 -8.61 -12.92
C LEU A 55 -1.10 -7.98 -14.20
N ASP A 56 -2.01 -7.61 -15.11
CA ASP A 56 -1.63 -6.90 -16.32
C ASP A 56 -0.96 -5.56 -16.01
N GLY A 57 0.20 -5.32 -16.62
CA GLY A 57 1.00 -4.13 -16.36
C GLY A 57 1.81 -4.15 -15.05
N ALA A 58 1.73 -5.23 -14.25
CA ALA A 58 2.53 -5.34 -13.02
C ALA A 58 4.04 -5.31 -13.31
N GLY A 59 4.51 -5.99 -14.36
CA GLY A 59 5.93 -6.05 -14.71
C GLY A 59 6.59 -4.70 -15.00
N THR A 60 5.81 -3.65 -15.29
CA THR A 60 6.33 -2.30 -15.57
C THR A 60 5.89 -1.25 -14.56
N ARG A 61 4.71 -1.42 -13.94
CA ARG A 61 4.08 -0.39 -13.10
C ARG A 61 3.83 -0.82 -11.66
N LEU A 62 4.09 -2.07 -11.28
CA LEU A 62 3.93 -2.53 -9.91
C LEU A 62 5.30 -2.68 -9.22
N ARG A 63 5.41 -2.16 -8.00
CA ARG A 63 6.52 -2.47 -7.09
C ARG A 63 5.97 -2.97 -5.77
N LEU A 64 6.50 -4.10 -5.31
CA LEU A 64 6.13 -4.69 -4.02
C LEU A 64 7.12 -4.26 -2.94
N PHE A 65 6.59 -3.93 -1.78
CA PHE A 65 7.38 -3.57 -0.60
C PHE A 65 6.97 -4.48 0.55
N GLN A 66 7.96 -5.02 1.26
CA GLN A 66 7.70 -5.63 2.55
C GLN A 66 7.45 -4.52 3.57
N MET A 67 6.32 -4.58 4.26
CA MET A 67 5.96 -3.63 5.30
C MET A 67 5.49 -4.38 6.52
N ASP A 68 6.11 -4.05 7.66
CA ASP A 68 5.65 -4.46 8.97
C ASP A 68 4.99 -3.25 9.64
N LEU A 69 3.75 -3.43 10.09
CA LEU A 69 3.00 -2.37 10.78
C LEU A 69 3.64 -1.98 12.11
N LEU A 70 4.44 -2.88 12.69
CA LEU A 70 5.17 -2.66 13.94
C LEU A 70 6.53 -1.99 13.72
N ASP A 71 6.98 -1.87 12.46
CA ASP A 71 8.23 -1.19 12.10
C ASP A 71 7.96 0.06 11.24
N PRO A 72 7.94 1.26 11.84
CA PRO A 72 7.81 2.52 11.11
C PRO A 72 8.86 2.75 10.02
N ALA A 73 10.05 2.16 10.14
CA ALA A 73 11.10 2.31 9.14
C ALA A 73 10.74 1.62 7.81
N SER A 74 9.89 0.58 7.87
CA SER A 74 9.40 -0.15 6.70
C SER A 74 8.39 0.66 5.86
N VAL A 75 7.84 1.74 6.40
CA VAL A 75 6.78 2.54 5.74
C VAL A 75 7.34 3.48 4.69
N ARG A 76 8.43 4.17 5.02
CA ARG A 76 9.00 5.25 4.19
C ARG A 76 9.29 4.80 2.75
N PRO A 77 9.94 3.64 2.50
CA PRO A 77 10.24 3.20 1.12
C PRO A 77 8.98 2.98 0.27
N ALA A 78 7.88 2.55 0.88
CA ALA A 78 6.64 2.27 0.15
C ALA A 78 5.91 3.53 -0.30
N VAL A 79 5.99 4.62 0.47
CA VAL A 79 5.28 5.88 0.22
C VAL A 79 6.12 6.92 -0.51
N GLU A 80 7.44 6.70 -0.65
CA GLU A 80 8.35 7.64 -1.29
C GLU A 80 7.95 7.89 -2.76
N GLY A 81 7.77 9.17 -3.10
CA GLY A 81 7.34 9.62 -4.43
C GLY A 81 5.84 9.39 -4.73
N ALA A 82 5.09 8.75 -3.84
CA ALA A 82 3.67 8.52 -4.04
C ALA A 82 2.86 9.81 -3.87
N ARG A 83 1.95 10.08 -4.81
CA ARG A 83 1.01 11.20 -4.78
C ARG A 83 -0.13 10.97 -3.77
N GLY A 84 -0.41 9.73 -3.44
CA GLY A 84 -1.44 9.34 -2.50
C GLY A 84 -1.22 7.94 -1.95
N VAL A 85 -1.78 7.68 -0.77
CA VAL A 85 -1.71 6.38 -0.09
C VAL A 85 -3.13 5.88 0.17
N PHE A 86 -3.42 4.66 -0.29
CA PHE A 86 -4.62 3.90 0.06
C PHE A 86 -4.26 2.93 1.18
N HIS A 87 -4.81 3.15 2.37
CA HIS A 87 -4.53 2.32 3.52
C HIS A 87 -5.56 1.20 3.66
N LEU A 88 -5.19 -0.04 3.35
CA LEU A 88 -6.04 -1.23 3.51
C LEU A 88 -5.39 -2.30 4.41
N ALA A 89 -4.28 -1.95 5.06
CA ALA A 89 -3.55 -2.85 5.96
C ALA A 89 -4.24 -2.86 7.33
N SER A 90 -5.33 -3.62 7.43
CA SER A 90 -5.97 -3.93 8.71
C SER A 90 -5.82 -5.42 8.97
N PRO A 91 -5.30 -5.85 10.13
CA PRO A 91 -5.40 -7.24 10.54
C PRO A 91 -6.88 -7.56 10.79
N MET A 92 -7.58 -8.07 9.79
CA MET A 92 -8.91 -8.65 10.00
C MET A 92 -8.75 -10.08 10.52
N THR A 93 -8.55 -10.22 11.82
CA THR A 93 -8.70 -11.50 12.51
C THR A 93 -10.19 -11.73 12.74
N LEU A 94 -10.81 -12.68 12.02
CA LEU A 94 -12.21 -13.08 12.23
C LEU A 94 -12.48 -13.67 13.63
N GLN A 95 -11.43 -13.93 14.42
CA GLN A 95 -11.49 -14.17 15.85
C GLN A 95 -10.88 -12.97 16.59
N ALA A 96 -11.71 -11.98 16.92
CA ALA A 96 -11.37 -10.98 17.92
C ALA A 96 -11.43 -11.65 19.31
N GLN A 97 -10.38 -12.39 19.67
CA GLN A 97 -10.18 -12.89 21.03
C GLN A 97 -9.18 -12.04 21.82
N ASP A 98 -8.50 -11.09 21.16
CA ASP A 98 -7.44 -10.29 21.77
C ASP A 98 -7.75 -8.77 21.70
N PRO A 99 -7.99 -8.09 22.84
CA PRO A 99 -8.26 -6.66 22.87
C PRO A 99 -7.06 -5.79 22.43
N GLU A 100 -5.83 -6.32 22.44
CA GLU A 100 -4.62 -5.60 21.98
C GLU A 100 -4.60 -5.42 20.44
N ALA A 101 -5.22 -6.32 19.67
CA ALA A 101 -5.33 -6.14 18.22
C ALA A 101 -6.13 -4.87 17.82
N ILE A 102 -7.00 -4.41 18.70
CA ILE A 102 -7.79 -3.17 18.53
C ILE A 102 -6.94 -1.94 18.91
N SER A 103 -5.99 -2.08 19.85
CA SER A 103 -5.11 -1.00 20.29
C SER A 103 -4.09 -0.61 19.19
N GLU A 104 -3.50 -1.60 18.50
CA GLU A 104 -2.55 -1.40 17.40
C GLU A 104 -3.17 -0.67 16.20
N THR A 105 -4.46 -0.90 15.95
CA THR A 105 -5.25 -0.19 14.92
C THR A 105 -5.33 1.32 15.21
N THR A 106 -5.33 1.71 16.49
CA THR A 106 -5.40 3.11 16.94
C THR A 106 -4.05 3.82 16.86
N ILE A 107 -2.95 3.12 17.16
CA ILE A 107 -1.58 3.66 17.06
C ILE A 107 -1.23 3.90 15.59
N LEU A 108 -1.66 3.02 14.68
CA LEU A 108 -1.36 3.16 13.26
C LEU A 108 -2.17 4.29 12.59
N THR A 109 -3.43 4.50 12.99
CA THR A 109 -4.18 5.69 12.55
C THR A 109 -3.50 6.98 12.98
N ARG A 110 -2.82 6.99 14.16
CA ARG A 110 -2.00 8.12 14.61
C ARG A 110 -0.71 8.28 13.80
N PHE A 111 -0.04 7.20 13.40
CA PHE A 111 1.16 7.29 12.54
C PHE A 111 0.82 7.74 11.11
N CYS A 112 -0.31 7.28 10.57
CA CYS A 112 -0.88 7.84 9.35
C CYS A 112 -1.32 9.31 9.52
N PHE A 113 -1.72 9.73 10.73
CA PHE A 113 -2.04 11.13 11.05
C PHE A 113 -0.79 12.01 11.05
N ASP A 114 0.36 11.52 11.54
CA ASP A 114 1.62 12.27 11.49
C ASP A 114 2.21 12.28 10.07
N ALA A 115 2.04 11.20 9.29
CA ALA A 115 2.35 11.20 7.85
C ALA A 115 1.42 12.14 7.04
N GLN A 116 0.21 12.43 7.54
CA GLN A 116 -0.72 13.40 6.97
C GLN A 116 -0.19 14.84 6.99
N VAL A 117 0.79 15.13 7.84
CA VAL A 117 1.45 16.45 7.92
C VAL A 117 2.42 16.68 6.75
N LEU A 118 2.86 15.62 6.05
CA LEU A 118 3.82 15.73 4.94
C LEU A 118 3.22 15.65 3.53
N ASN A 119 1.93 15.30 3.36
CA ASN A 119 1.27 15.40 2.05
C ASN A 119 -0.28 15.40 2.15
N PRO A 120 -0.98 16.40 1.58
CA PRO A 120 -2.42 16.61 1.79
C PRO A 120 -3.37 15.66 1.02
N CYS A 121 -2.89 14.54 0.44
CA CYS A 121 -3.67 13.73 -0.51
C CYS A 121 -4.03 12.30 -0.03
N ILE A 122 -4.05 12.05 1.28
CA ILE A 122 -4.46 10.75 1.82
C ILE A 122 -5.99 10.63 1.75
N VAL A 123 -6.49 9.82 0.81
CA VAL A 123 -7.91 9.43 0.72
C VAL A 123 -8.14 8.27 1.70
N LYS A 124 -8.81 8.56 2.83
CA LYS A 124 -9.30 7.57 3.79
C LYS A 124 -10.66 7.05 3.31
N PHE A 125 -10.81 5.75 3.14
CA PHE A 125 -12.11 5.07 3.09
C PHE A 125 -12.38 4.42 4.44
#